data_AF-A0A9W9EZ46-F1
#
_entry.id   AF-A0A9W9EZ46-F1
#
_cell.length_a   1.000
_cell.length_b   1.000
_cell.length_c   1.000
_cell.angle_alpha   90.00
_cell.angle_beta   90.00
_cell.angle_gamma   90.00
#
_symmetry.space_group_name_H-M   'P 1'
#
loop_
_entity.id
_entity.type
_entity.pdbx_description
1 polymer ?
#
loop_
_entity_poly.entity_id
_entity_poly.type
_entity_poly.pdbx_seq_one_letter_code
_entity_poly.pdbx_strand_id
1 'polypeptide(L)'
;MPVLYAHAFIWTLGLASLAMSAPAENIPSDKVSTQNNLQMTPLCDLFYEVQTGDTCWDIIVRNENTFTMRELLCWNPDINPVCTNLIPGRDICVGVLYPGPTC
;
A
#
# COMPACT_ATOMS: atom_id res chain seq x y z
N MET A 1 25.42 -3.93 40.08
CA MET A 1 25.79 -4.93 41.11
C MET A 1 25.81 -6.30 40.42
N PRO A 2 26.78 -7.17 40.71
CA PRO A 2 27.54 -7.93 39.71
C PRO A 2 27.05 -9.36 39.54
N VAL A 3 27.35 -9.99 38.38
CA VAL A 3 27.61 -11.44 38.34
C VAL A 3 28.81 -11.70 37.43
N LEU A 4 29.76 -12.43 38.00
CA LEU A 4 31.06 -12.83 37.48
C LEU A 4 30.96 -14.08 36.59
N TYR A 5 31.98 -14.21 35.73
CA TYR A 5 32.63 -15.46 35.30
C TYR A 5 31.92 -16.38 34.30
N ALA A 6 32.49 -16.46 33.09
CA ALA A 6 33.02 -17.72 32.57
C ALA A 6 33.94 -17.43 31.37
N HIS A 7 35.24 -17.66 31.55
CA HIS A 7 36.20 -17.71 30.46
C HIS A 7 35.98 -18.99 29.65
N ALA A 8 35.80 -18.85 28.34
CA ALA A 8 36.07 -19.92 27.39
C ALA A 8 37.06 -19.39 26.34
N PHE A 9 38.33 -19.65 26.58
CA PHE A 9 39.38 -19.58 25.58
C PHE A 9 39.08 -20.59 24.47
N ILE A 10 38.67 -20.12 23.30
CA ILE A 10 38.68 -20.92 22.08
C ILE A 10 39.68 -20.27 21.13
N TRP A 11 40.90 -20.80 21.15
CA TRP A 11 41.92 -20.52 20.15
C TRP A 11 41.56 -21.26 18.86
N THR A 12 40.86 -20.60 17.94
CA THR A 12 40.81 -21.05 16.55
C THR A 12 41.43 -19.98 15.66
N LEU A 13 42.66 -20.26 15.21
CA LEU A 13 43.21 -19.64 14.02
C LEU A 13 42.34 -20.07 12.83
N GLY A 14 41.48 -19.16 12.36
CA GLY A 14 40.64 -19.36 11.19
C GLY A 14 40.48 -18.04 10.47
N LEU A 15 41.14 -17.91 9.31
CA LEU A 15 40.97 -16.80 8.38
C LEU A 15 39.51 -16.74 7.94
N ALA A 16 38.82 -15.63 8.23
CA ALA A 16 37.54 -15.33 7.62
C ALA A 16 37.47 -13.83 7.30
N SER A 17 37.31 -13.57 6.01
CA SER A 17 37.33 -12.28 5.34
C SER A 17 36.38 -11.25 5.96
N LEU A 18 36.85 -10.00 6.08
CA LEU A 18 35.99 -8.84 6.29
C LEU A 18 35.21 -8.57 5.00
N ALA A 19 34.03 -9.15 4.87
CA ALA A 19 33.00 -8.65 3.97
C ALA A 19 32.03 -7.80 4.80
N MET A 20 32.07 -6.48 4.62
CA MET A 20 31.07 -5.56 5.18
C MET A 20 29.84 -5.62 4.27
N SER A 21 28.91 -6.54 4.53
CA SER A 21 27.58 -6.46 3.94
C SER A 21 26.75 -5.48 4.76
N ALA A 22 26.57 -4.26 4.25
CA ALA A 22 25.48 -3.40 4.69
C ALA A 22 24.15 -4.13 4.39
N PRO A 23 23.22 -4.26 5.34
CA PRO A 23 21.85 -4.60 4.97
C PRO A 23 21.29 -3.38 4.22
N ALA A 24 20.95 -3.57 2.95
CA ALA A 24 19.95 -2.72 2.32
C ALA A 24 18.71 -2.84 3.21
N GLU A 25 18.24 -1.73 3.77
CA GLU A 25 16.96 -1.68 4.48
C GLU A 25 15.86 -1.85 3.42
N ASN A 26 15.59 -3.11 3.15
CA ASN A 26 14.52 -3.61 2.32
C ASN A 26 13.24 -3.26 3.07
N ILE A 27 12.58 -2.14 2.71
CA ILE A 27 11.30 -1.78 3.29
C ILE A 27 10.37 -2.99 3.10
N PRO A 28 9.86 -3.60 4.19
CA PRO A 28 8.93 -4.71 4.09
C PRO A 28 7.65 -4.19 3.43
N SER A 29 7.49 -4.50 2.14
CA SER A 29 6.22 -4.38 1.42
C SER A 29 5.27 -5.51 1.85
N ASP A 30 5.11 -5.71 3.15
CA ASP A 30 4.18 -6.67 3.74
C ASP A 30 2.92 -5.96 4.24
N LYS A 31 2.27 -5.26 3.30
CA LYS A 31 0.82 -5.06 3.28
C LYS A 31 0.29 -5.14 1.84
N VAL A 32 0.82 -6.06 1.03
CA VAL A 32 0.03 -6.59 -0.09
C VAL A 32 -0.99 -7.53 0.53
N SER A 33 -2.13 -6.95 0.92
CA SER A 33 -3.28 -7.69 1.42
C SER A 33 -3.73 -8.69 0.35
N THR A 34 -3.57 -9.96 0.69
CA THR A 34 -4.41 -11.11 0.37
C THR A 34 -5.44 -10.91 -0.74
N GLN A 35 -5.30 -11.73 -1.79
CA GLN A 35 -6.23 -11.89 -2.90
C GLN A 35 -7.71 -11.86 -2.49
N ASN A 36 -8.36 -10.73 -2.76
CA ASN A 36 -9.73 -10.67 -3.26
C ASN A 36 -9.61 -9.94 -4.61
N ASN A 37 -10.27 -10.42 -5.66
CA ASN A 37 -10.11 -9.89 -7.03
C ASN A 37 -10.74 -8.49 -7.17
N LEU A 38 -10.10 -7.49 -6.55
CA LEU A 38 -10.47 -6.09 -6.52
C LEU A 38 -9.20 -5.30 -6.84
N GLN A 39 -9.20 -4.61 -7.98
CA GLN A 39 -8.01 -3.93 -8.47
C GLN A 39 -8.14 -2.45 -8.08
N MET A 40 -7.43 -2.07 -7.03
CA MET A 40 -7.32 -0.71 -6.49
C MET A 40 -5.85 -0.42 -6.21
N THR A 41 -5.45 0.85 -6.28
CA THR A 41 -4.08 1.27 -5.99
C THR A 41 -3.69 0.93 -4.53
N PRO A 42 -2.48 0.40 -4.29
CA PRO A 42 -1.98 0.16 -2.93
C PRO A 42 -1.66 1.47 -2.18
N LEU A 43 -1.63 2.60 -2.88
CA LEU A 43 -1.39 3.93 -2.32
C LEU A 43 -2.66 4.60 -1.78
N CYS A 44 -3.78 3.89 -1.74
CA CYS A 44 -5.04 4.45 -1.28
C CYS A 44 -4.98 4.81 0.21
N ASP A 45 -5.35 6.05 0.53
CA ASP A 45 -5.37 6.60 1.89
C ASP A 45 -6.78 7.03 2.32
N LEU A 46 -7.66 7.30 1.35
CA LEU A 46 -9.05 7.69 1.59
C LEU A 46 -10.00 6.79 0.81
N PHE A 47 -10.99 6.26 1.51
CA PHE A 47 -11.97 5.32 0.99
C PHE A 47 -13.37 5.93 0.99
N TYR A 48 -14.16 5.55 -0.01
CA TYR A 48 -15.57 5.87 -0.10
C TYR A 48 -16.36 4.58 -0.33
N GLU A 49 -17.33 4.31 0.55
CA GLU A 49 -18.26 3.19 0.36
C GLU A 49 -19.33 3.60 -0.67
N VAL A 50 -19.34 2.89 -1.80
CA VAL A 50 -20.30 3.11 -2.88
C VAL A 50 -21.73 2.93 -2.37
N GLN A 51 -22.57 3.95 -2.56
CA GLN A 51 -23.98 3.88 -2.20
C GLN A 51 -24.85 3.42 -3.36
N THR A 52 -26.04 2.92 -3.04
CA THR A 52 -27.00 2.50 -4.08
C THR A 52 -27.41 3.70 -4.94
N GLY A 53 -27.21 3.57 -6.25
CA GLY A 53 -27.56 4.61 -7.23
C GLY A 53 -26.47 5.67 -7.45
N ASP A 54 -25.31 5.55 -6.82
CA ASP A 54 -24.19 6.45 -7.09
C ASP A 54 -23.70 6.33 -8.53
N THR A 55 -23.37 7.48 -9.11
CA THR A 55 -22.50 7.57 -10.28
C THR A 55 -21.10 8.01 -9.85
N CYS A 56 -20.07 7.79 -10.66
CA CYS A 56 -18.74 8.36 -10.37
C CYS A 56 -18.77 9.88 -10.21
N TRP A 57 -19.65 10.58 -10.92
CA TRP A 57 -19.80 12.03 -10.77
C TRP A 57 -20.35 12.41 -9.39
N ASP A 58 -21.35 11.68 -8.91
CA ASP A 58 -21.88 11.89 -7.55
C ASP A 58 -20.80 11.66 -6.50
N ILE A 59 -19.97 10.63 -6.68
CA ILE A 59 -18.85 10.33 -5.78
C ILE A 59 -17.84 11.47 -5.77
N ILE A 60 -17.45 11.99 -6.94
CA ILE A 60 -16.54 13.14 -7.04
C ILE A 60 -17.13 14.37 -6.33
N VAL A 61 -18.41 14.67 -6.58
CA VAL A 61 -19.09 15.83 -5.98
C VAL A 61 -19.22 15.69 -4.46
N ARG A 62 -19.53 14.48 -3.96
CA ARG A 62 -19.61 14.18 -2.51
C ARG A 62 -18.25 14.28 -1.82
N ASN A 63 -17.16 14.07 -2.55
CA ASN A 63 -15.79 14.27 -2.07
C ASN A 63 -15.24 15.66 -2.47
N GLU A 64 -16.14 16.65 -2.53
CA GLU A 64 -15.84 18.07 -2.68
C GLU A 64 -15.06 18.42 -3.96
N ASN A 65 -15.10 17.57 -4.99
CA ASN A 65 -14.33 17.71 -6.23
C ASN A 65 -12.80 17.79 -6.01
N THR A 66 -12.30 17.11 -4.99
CA THR A 66 -10.86 17.06 -4.66
C THR A 66 -10.03 16.24 -5.67
N PHE A 67 -10.69 15.45 -6.51
CA PHE A 67 -10.09 14.65 -7.58
C PHE A 67 -10.97 14.62 -8.83
N THR A 68 -10.38 14.16 -9.92
CA THR A 68 -10.99 14.07 -11.25
C THR A 68 -11.48 12.65 -11.56
N MET A 69 -12.34 12.51 -12.57
CA MET A 69 -12.72 11.19 -13.12
C MET A 69 -11.49 10.36 -13.52
N ARG A 70 -10.47 11.00 -14.11
CA ARG A 70 -9.24 10.31 -14.51
C ARG A 70 -8.50 9.72 -13.31
N GLU A 71 -8.39 10.48 -12.22
CA GLU A 71 -7.78 10.03 -10.98
C GLU A 71 -8.59 8.90 -10.35
N LEU A 72 -9.92 9.03 -10.30
CA LEU A 72 -10.80 7.98 -9.77
C LEU A 72 -10.60 6.65 -10.50
N LEU A 73 -10.57 6.66 -11.84
CA LEU A 73 -10.34 5.47 -12.66
C LEU A 73 -8.91 4.94 -12.54
N CYS A 74 -7.94 5.82 -12.36
CA CYS A 74 -6.56 5.43 -12.13
C CYS A 74 -6.39 4.71 -10.79
N TRP A 75 -7.04 5.21 -9.74
CA TRP A 75 -6.95 4.62 -8.40
C TRP A 75 -7.79 3.35 -8.27
N ASN A 76 -8.80 3.18 -9.12
CA ASN A 76 -9.68 2.01 -9.13
C ASN A 76 -9.78 1.41 -10.55
N PRO A 77 -8.74 0.68 -11.02
CA PRO A 77 -8.72 0.08 -12.35
C PRO A 77 -9.87 -0.88 -12.69
N ASP A 78 -10.59 -1.37 -11.68
CA ASP A 78 -11.76 -2.21 -11.88
C ASP A 78 -13.04 -1.42 -12.20
N ILE A 79 -13.08 -0.10 -11.97
CA ILE A 79 -14.19 0.76 -12.39
C ILE A 79 -14.03 1.05 -13.88
N ASN A 80 -15.09 0.80 -14.65
CA ASN A 80 -15.05 1.08 -16.08
C ASN A 80 -15.24 2.58 -16.37
N PRO A 81 -14.77 3.10 -17.52
CA PRO A 81 -14.84 4.53 -17.83
C PRO A 81 -16.26 5.10 -17.94
N VAL A 82 -17.28 4.26 -18.06
CA VAL A 82 -18.70 4.66 -18.14
C VAL A 82 -19.37 4.61 -16.76
N CYS A 83 -18.65 4.16 -15.72
CA CYS A 83 -19.11 4.07 -14.34
C CYS A 83 -20.37 3.24 -14.14
N THR A 84 -20.56 2.19 -14.94
CA THR A 84 -21.76 1.34 -14.89
C THR A 84 -21.60 0.09 -14.01
N ASN A 85 -20.40 -0.17 -13.50
CA ASN A 85 -20.07 -1.36 -12.73
C ASN A 85 -19.74 -1.06 -11.26
N LEU A 86 -20.24 0.06 -10.74
CA LEU A 86 -20.18 0.38 -9.32
C LEU A 86 -21.01 -0.64 -8.54
N ILE A 87 -20.43 -1.16 -7.45
CA ILE A 87 -21.07 -2.17 -6.60
C ILE A 87 -21.39 -1.51 -5.25
N PRO A 88 -22.67 -1.34 -4.89
CA PRO A 88 -23.04 -0.77 -3.60
C PRO A 88 -22.47 -1.58 -2.41
N GLY A 89 -22.04 -0.88 -1.36
CA GLY A 89 -21.39 -1.45 -0.18
C GLY A 89 -19.92 -1.82 -0.40
N ARG A 90 -19.33 -1.46 -1.54
CA ARG A 90 -17.91 -1.64 -1.84
C ARG A 90 -17.16 -0.35 -1.56
N ASP A 91 -16.03 -0.46 -0.87
CA ASP A 91 -15.07 0.63 -0.75
C ASP A 91 -14.26 0.81 -2.05
N ILE A 92 -14.17 2.06 -2.49
CA ILE A 92 -13.30 2.49 -3.59
C ILE A 92 -12.37 3.60 -3.11
N CYS A 93 -11.25 3.76 -3.81
CA CYS A 93 -10.28 4.79 -3.51
C CYS A 93 -10.72 6.16 -4.00
N VAL A 94 -10.70 7.15 -3.12
CA VAL A 94 -11.01 8.56 -3.42
C VAL A 94 -9.88 9.51 -3.00
N GLY A 95 -8.76 8.97 -2.55
CA GLY A 95 -7.56 9.75 -2.25
C GLY A 95 -6.36 8.85 -1.99
N VAL A 96 -5.18 9.34 -2.37
CA VAL A 96 -3.93 8.59 -2.31
C VAL A 96 -2.87 9.35 -1.52
N LEU A 97 -1.89 8.60 -1.00
CA LEU A 97 -0.66 9.17 -0.45
C LEU A 97 0.13 9.92 -1.53
N TYR A 98 0.83 10.98 -1.14
CA TYR A 98 1.75 11.70 -2.02
C TYR A 98 3.18 11.10 -1.95
N PRO A 99 3.86 10.87 -3.08
CA PRO A 99 3.36 11.03 -4.46
C PRO A 99 2.42 9.89 -4.86
N GLY A 100 1.38 10.24 -5.64
CA GLY A 100 0.37 9.29 -6.13
C GLY A 100 0.85 8.43 -7.31
N PRO A 101 0.03 7.44 -7.74
CA PRO A 101 0.36 6.58 -8.88
C PRO A 101 0.38 7.38 -10.20
N THR A 102 1.19 6.92 -11.15
CA THR A 102 1.26 7.51 -12.50
C THR A 102 0.27 6.86 -13.45
N CYS A 103 -0.51 7.71 -14.10
CA CYS A 103 -1.55 7.46 -15.08
C CYS A 103 -1.72 8.76 -15.90
#